data_AF-A0A0N5CF65-F1
#
_entry.id   AF-A0A0N5CF65-F1
#
_cell.length_a   1.000
_cell.length_b   1.000
_cell.length_c   1.000
_cell.angle_alpha   90.00
_cell.angle_beta   90.00
_cell.angle_gamma   90.00
#
_symmetry.space_group_name_H-M   'P 1'
#
loop_
_entity.id
_entity.type
_entity.pdbx_description
1 polymer ?
#
loop_
_entity_poly.entity_id
_entity_poly.type
_entity_poly.pdbx_seq_one_letter_code
_entity_poly.pdbx_strand_id
1 'polypeptide(L)'
;MNVDKGTTPEMYRISNKDVVYQISKAEYYADIKDPYAHKLSVMPSDELFSKYNPGPKNPDGTPNFECHCVGHLVASPCGYAFRDLLTCQNKQSKIEFEEGACQNEFLQFMSCVMKTGCFGSNDNK
;
A
#
# COMPACT_ATOMS: atom_id res chain seq x y z
N MET A 1 -24.10 -40.07 -18.18
CA MET A 1 -22.65 -40.16 -17.90
C MET A 1 -22.36 -39.15 -16.81
N ASN A 2 -22.09 -39.62 -15.60
CA ASN A 2 -21.85 -38.77 -14.43
C ASN A 2 -20.43 -38.23 -14.53
N VAL A 3 -20.29 -36.90 -14.62
CA VAL A 3 -19.01 -36.21 -14.57
C VAL A 3 -18.76 -35.88 -13.09
N ASP A 4 -17.83 -36.60 -12.49
CA ASP A 4 -17.28 -36.25 -11.18
C ASP A 4 -16.65 -34.86 -11.26
N LYS A 5 -17.21 -33.91 -10.51
CA LYS A 5 -16.69 -32.55 -10.37
C LYS A 5 -15.49 -32.55 -9.42
N GLY A 6 -14.36 -33.00 -9.93
CA GLY A 6 -13.04 -32.78 -9.32
C GLY A 6 -12.49 -31.41 -9.71
N THR A 7 -12.32 -30.56 -8.71
CA THR A 7 -11.82 -29.18 -8.72
C THR A 7 -10.42 -29.04 -9.33
N THR A 8 -10.34 -28.81 -10.64
CA THR A 8 -9.09 -28.35 -11.29
C THR A 8 -9.42 -27.34 -12.38
N PRO A 9 -8.88 -26.11 -12.35
CA PRO A 9 -9.11 -25.15 -13.44
C PRO A 9 -8.59 -25.74 -14.75
N GLU A 10 -9.41 -25.68 -15.80
CA GLU A 10 -9.05 -26.19 -17.12
C GLU A 10 -7.87 -25.37 -17.67
N MET A 11 -6.70 -26.00 -17.71
CA MET A 11 -5.48 -25.45 -18.30
C MET A 11 -5.38 -25.90 -19.75
N TYR A 12 -5.34 -24.94 -20.67
CA TYR A 12 -5.14 -25.20 -22.09
C TYR A 12 -3.75 -24.75 -22.51
N ARG A 13 -2.97 -25.68 -23.05
CA ARG A 13 -1.64 -25.37 -23.58
C ARG A 13 -1.79 -24.88 -25.02
N ILE A 14 -1.40 -23.62 -25.28
CA ILE A 14 -1.51 -22.99 -26.61
C ILE A 14 -0.20 -23.17 -27.40
N SER A 15 0.94 -23.26 -26.70
CA SER A 15 2.23 -23.52 -27.31
C SER A 15 3.15 -24.31 -26.36
N ASN A 16 4.38 -24.59 -26.80
CA ASN A 16 5.38 -25.21 -25.94
C ASN A 16 5.75 -24.33 -24.72
N LYS A 17 5.57 -23.01 -24.81
CA LYS A 17 5.90 -22.04 -23.77
C LYS A 17 4.68 -21.40 -23.10
N ASP A 18 3.51 -21.48 -23.74
CA ASP A 18 2.33 -20.71 -23.33
C ASP A 18 1.19 -21.62 -22.88
N VAL A 19 0.59 -21.26 -21.74
CA VAL A 19 -0.58 -21.89 -21.15
C VAL A 19 -1.63 -20.83 -20.81
N VAL A 20 -2.90 -21.18 -20.97
CA VAL A 20 -4.04 -20.36 -20.56
C VAL A 20 -4.80 -21.10 -19.47
N TYR A 21 -5.00 -20.40 -18.37
CA TYR A 21 -5.85 -20.83 -17.27
C TYR A 21 -7.20 -20.14 -17.41
N GLN A 22 -8.28 -20.92 -17.39
CA GLN A 22 -9.63 -20.39 -17.36
C GLN A 22 -10.23 -20.63 -15.99
N ILE A 23 -10.95 -19.64 -15.48
CA ILE A 23 -11.78 -19.75 -14.30
C ILE A 23 -13.19 -19.29 -14.64
N SER A 24 -14.18 -19.98 -14.10
CA SER A 24 -15.57 -19.58 -14.21
C SER A 24 -15.86 -18.36 -13.34
N LYS A 25 -16.97 -17.68 -13.63
CA LYS A 25 -17.48 -16.59 -12.77
C LYS A 25 -17.69 -17.08 -11.33
N ALA A 26 -18.20 -18.30 -11.15
CA ALA A 26 -18.42 -18.86 -9.82
C ALA A 26 -17.10 -19.07 -9.07
N GLU A 27 -16.05 -19.58 -9.73
CA GLU A 27 -14.72 -19.74 -9.13
C GLU A 27 -14.07 -18.40 -8.80
N TYR A 28 -14.27 -17.37 -9.61
CA TYR A 28 -13.78 -16.01 -9.31
C TYR A 28 -14.35 -15.45 -7.99
N TYR A 29 -15.61 -15.75 -7.68
CA TYR A 29 -16.26 -15.31 -6.43
C TYR A 29 -16.13 -16.31 -5.27
N ALA A 30 -15.58 -17.49 -5.51
CA ALA A 30 -15.37 -18.49 -4.47
C ALA A 30 -14.13 -18.14 -3.62
N ASP A 31 -14.05 -18.70 -2.41
CA ASP A 31 -12.84 -18.53 -1.59
C ASP A 31 -11.61 -19.10 -2.30
N ILE A 32 -10.48 -18.44 -2.12
CA ILE A 32 -9.18 -18.94 -2.55
C ILE A 32 -8.87 -20.24 -1.78
N LYS A 33 -8.74 -21.36 -2.49
CA LYS A 33 -8.38 -22.68 -1.92
C LYS A 33 -6.90 -23.04 -2.11
N ASP A 34 -6.10 -22.12 -2.65
CA ASP A 34 -4.68 -22.36 -2.89
C ASP A 34 -3.92 -22.56 -1.55
N PRO A 35 -3.19 -23.69 -1.37
CA PRO A 35 -2.50 -23.97 -0.12
C PRO A 35 -1.42 -22.95 0.24
N TYR A 36 -0.79 -22.34 -0.76
CA TYR A 36 0.22 -21.31 -0.53
C TYR A 36 -0.43 -19.99 -0.08
N ALA A 37 -1.51 -19.56 -0.74
CA ALA A 37 -2.30 -18.41 -0.32
C ALA A 37 -2.86 -18.59 1.10
N HIS A 38 -3.38 -19.77 1.44
CA HIS A 38 -3.83 -20.07 2.80
C HIS A 38 -2.67 -20.01 3.80
N LYS A 39 -1.50 -20.55 3.45
CA LYS A 39 -0.30 -20.45 4.29
C LYS A 39 0.07 -19.00 4.55
N LEU A 40 0.04 -18.13 3.55
CA LEU A 40 0.30 -16.70 3.72
C LEU A 40 -0.77 -16.02 4.57
N SER A 41 -2.05 -16.39 4.44
CA SER A 41 -3.14 -15.75 5.19
C SER A 41 -3.14 -16.07 6.68
N VAL A 42 -2.58 -17.21 7.08
CA VAL A 42 -2.44 -17.60 8.51
C VAL A 42 -1.03 -17.37 9.06
N MET A 43 -0.12 -16.85 8.23
CA MET A 43 1.25 -16.56 8.65
C MET A 43 1.25 -15.40 9.64
N PRO A 44 1.99 -15.52 10.76
CA PRO A 44 2.23 -14.39 11.65
C PRO A 44 2.83 -13.19 10.91
N SER A 45 2.38 -11.98 11.25
CA SER A 45 2.83 -10.74 10.57
C SER A 45 4.36 -10.58 10.58
N ASP A 46 5.05 -11.07 11.61
CA ASP A 46 6.51 -11.02 11.75
C ASP A 46 7.26 -12.00 10.84
N GLU A 47 6.60 -13.06 10.38
CA GLU A 47 7.10 -13.96 9.34
C GLU A 47 6.71 -13.47 7.92
N LEU A 48 5.54 -12.85 7.77
CA LEU A 48 5.00 -12.39 6.49
C LEU A 48 5.67 -11.09 6.02
N PHE A 49 5.79 -10.10 6.90
CA PHE A 49 6.51 -8.88 6.62
C PHE A 49 7.97 -9.11 6.93
N SER A 50 8.87 -8.75 6.00
CA SER A 50 10.30 -8.85 6.27
C SER A 50 10.60 -8.16 7.60
N LYS A 51 11.40 -8.81 8.45
CA LYS A 51 11.92 -8.29 9.74
C LYS A 51 12.60 -6.90 9.63
N TYR A 52 12.80 -6.43 8.39
CA TYR A 52 13.42 -5.17 8.00
C TYR A 52 12.41 -4.10 7.55
N ASN A 53 11.09 -4.31 7.64
CA ASN A 53 10.15 -3.21 7.46
C ASN A 53 10.19 -2.34 8.72
N PRO A 54 10.85 -1.16 8.71
CA PRO A 54 11.19 -0.45 9.95
C PRO A 54 9.96 0.20 10.61
N GLY A 55 8.78 0.01 10.02
CA GLY A 55 7.55 0.63 10.49
C GLY A 55 7.54 2.14 10.30
N PRO A 56 6.56 2.85 10.86
CA PRO A 56 6.39 4.29 10.67
C PRO A 56 7.35 5.14 11.52
N LYS A 57 8.07 4.55 12.48
CA LYS A 57 8.96 5.27 13.39
C LYS A 57 10.35 4.62 13.41
N ASN A 58 11.37 5.45 13.43
CA ASN A 58 12.74 5.03 13.70
C ASN A 58 12.90 4.59 15.16
N PRO A 59 14.00 3.92 15.52
CA PRO A 59 14.27 3.50 16.91
C PRO A 59 14.32 4.66 17.92
N ASP A 60 14.63 5.88 17.47
CA ASP A 60 14.64 7.10 18.28
C ASP A 60 13.25 7.76 18.41
N GLY A 61 12.21 7.15 17.83
CA GLY A 61 10.83 7.65 17.84
C GLY A 61 10.54 8.73 16.80
N THR A 62 11.51 9.15 15.99
CA THR A 62 11.29 10.06 14.87
C THR A 62 10.55 9.37 13.72
N PRO A 63 9.86 10.11 12.83
CA PRO A 63 9.21 9.51 11.67
C PRO A 63 10.21 8.80 10.75
N ASN A 64 9.86 7.59 10.31
CA ASN A 64 10.61 6.89 9.27
C ASN A 64 10.16 7.39 7.89
N PHE A 65 10.91 8.34 7.32
CA PHE A 65 10.62 8.92 6.02
C PHE A 65 10.87 7.98 4.82
N GLU A 66 11.58 6.87 5.04
CA GLU A 66 11.83 5.84 4.03
C GLU A 66 10.74 4.75 4.03
N CYS A 67 9.75 4.84 4.93
CA CYS A 67 8.62 3.92 4.94
C CYS A 67 7.82 4.06 3.65
N HIS A 68 7.58 2.95 2.95
CA HIS A 68 6.87 2.94 1.65
C HIS A 68 5.49 3.62 1.69
N CYS A 69 4.82 3.64 2.85
CA CYS A 69 3.54 4.33 3.06
C CYS A 69 3.62 5.84 2.80
N VAL A 70 4.78 6.46 3.05
CA VAL A 70 4.99 7.91 2.93
C VAL A 70 6.10 8.30 1.97
N GLY A 71 6.94 7.34 1.55
CA GLY A 71 8.10 7.60 0.70
C GLY A 71 7.76 8.37 -0.58
N HIS A 72 6.61 8.09 -1.19
CA HIS A 72 6.14 8.81 -2.38
C HIS A 72 5.78 10.29 -2.11
N LEU A 73 5.26 10.62 -0.92
CA LEU A 73 4.97 12.00 -0.52
C LEU A 73 6.26 12.74 -0.20
N VAL A 74 7.16 12.08 0.52
CA VAL A 74 8.47 12.58 0.93
C VAL A 74 9.39 12.83 -0.27
N ALA A 75 9.31 12.02 -1.31
CA ALA A 75 10.09 12.17 -2.54
C ALA A 75 9.44 13.13 -3.57
N SER A 76 8.27 13.71 -3.26
CA SER A 76 7.62 14.67 -4.13
C SER A 76 8.33 16.04 -4.12
N PRO A 77 8.07 16.93 -5.10
CA PRO A 77 8.53 18.32 -5.04
C PRO A 77 8.13 19.08 -3.76
N CYS A 78 7.05 18.66 -3.08
CA CYS A 78 6.59 19.23 -1.81
C CYS A 78 7.00 18.40 -0.59
N GLY A 79 7.91 17.44 -0.77
CA GLY A 79 8.34 16.51 0.25
C GLY A 79 8.99 17.18 1.47
N TYR A 80 9.66 18.31 1.30
CA TYR A 80 10.24 19.07 2.42
C TYR A 80 9.15 19.57 3.38
N ALA A 81 8.09 20.19 2.87
CA ALA A 81 6.97 20.67 3.68
C ALA A 81 6.18 19.52 4.30
N PHE A 82 6.10 18.38 3.62
CA PHE A 82 5.50 17.16 4.17
C PHE A 82 6.32 16.59 5.33
N ARG A 83 7.66 16.60 5.25
CA ARG A 83 8.55 16.19 6.36
C ARG A 83 8.32 17.06 7.60
N ASP A 84 8.17 18.37 7.42
CA ASP A 84 7.91 19.32 8.51
C ASP A 84 6.55 19.04 9.19
N LEU A 85 5.50 18.87 8.41
CA LEU A 85 4.17 18.49 8.91
C LEU A 85 4.20 17.18 9.69
N LEU A 86 4.78 16.12 9.11
CA LEU A 86 4.82 14.80 9.76
C LEU A 86 5.68 14.82 11.05
N THR A 87 6.75 15.62 11.06
CA THR A 87 7.59 15.84 12.24
C THR A 87 6.82 16.55 13.34
N CYS A 88 6.02 17.57 13.00
CA CYS A 88 5.17 18.26 13.95
C CYS A 88 4.09 17.32 14.50
N GLN A 89 3.34 16.65 13.61
CA GLN A 89 2.26 15.72 13.99
C GLN A 89 2.76 14.61 14.92
N ASN A 90 3.94 14.04 14.68
CA ASN A 90 4.48 12.95 15.52
C ASN A 90 4.79 13.39 16.97
N LYS A 91 4.89 14.70 17.24
CA LYS A 91 5.10 15.26 18.59
C LYS A 91 3.80 15.58 19.31
N GLN A 92 2.68 15.63 18.60
CA GLN A 92 1.37 15.98 19.16
C GLN A 92 0.57 14.71 19.46
N SER A 93 -0.32 14.79 20.44
CA SER A 93 -1.39 13.81 20.54
C SER A 93 -2.38 13.96 19.39
N LYS A 94 -3.21 12.93 19.19
CA LYS A 94 -4.29 12.97 18.20
C LYS A 94 -5.25 14.14 18.44
N ILE A 95 -5.60 14.39 19.71
CA ILE A 95 -6.54 15.46 20.09
C ILE A 95 -5.94 16.82 19.76
N GLU A 96 -4.70 17.08 20.18
CA GLU A 96 -4.02 18.36 19.91
C GLU A 96 -3.90 18.63 18.42
N PHE A 97 -3.59 17.62 17.61
CA PHE A 97 -3.55 17.75 16.15
C PHE A 97 -4.92 18.09 15.54
N GLU A 98 -5.99 17.41 15.98
CA GLU A 98 -7.37 17.69 15.54
C GLU A 98 -7.85 19.08 16.00
N GLU A 99 -7.35 19.58 17.13
CA GLU A 99 -7.60 20.93 17.65
C GLU A 99 -6.75 22.01 16.96
N GLY A 100 -5.88 21.63 16.01
CA GLY A 100 -5.13 22.55 15.15
C GLY A 100 -3.64 22.67 15.46
N ALA A 101 -3.07 21.82 16.33
CA ALA A 101 -1.62 21.73 16.42
C ALA A 101 -1.04 21.36 15.03
N CYS A 102 0.03 22.04 14.62
CA CYS A 102 0.66 21.91 13.31
C CYS A 102 -0.11 22.52 12.11
N GLN A 103 -1.09 23.40 12.35
CA GLN A 103 -1.84 24.06 11.28
C GLN A 103 -0.95 24.84 10.30
N ASN A 104 0.13 25.46 10.79
CA ASN A 104 1.06 26.22 9.95
C ASN A 104 1.79 25.32 8.96
N GLU A 105 2.34 24.21 9.42
CA GLU A 105 3.03 23.19 8.62
C GLU A 105 2.06 22.57 7.61
N PHE A 106 0.81 22.33 8.01
CA PHE A 106 -0.24 21.86 7.11
C PHE A 106 -0.53 22.85 5.99
N LEU A 107 -0.71 24.13 6.33
CA LEU A 107 -0.95 25.20 5.34
C LEU A 107 0.25 25.37 4.40
N GLN A 108 1.48 25.24 4.89
CA GLN A 108 2.69 25.29 4.06
C GLN A 108 2.75 24.12 3.07
N PHE A 109 2.47 22.90 3.53
CA PHE A 109 2.40 21.73 2.66
C PHE A 109 1.32 21.90 1.59
N MET A 110 0.09 22.26 1.98
CA MET A 110 -1.01 22.48 1.04
C MET A 110 -0.72 23.61 0.05
N SER A 111 -0.10 24.70 0.50
CA SER A 111 0.32 25.80 -0.37
C SER A 111 1.32 25.34 -1.44
N CYS A 112 2.29 24.51 -1.07
CA CYS A 112 3.22 23.93 -2.04
C CYS A 112 2.47 23.07 -3.05
N VAL A 113 1.65 22.12 -2.59
CA VAL A 113 0.92 21.18 -3.45
C VAL A 113 0.06 21.91 -4.48
N MET A 114 -0.68 22.94 -4.04
CA MET A 114 -1.51 23.73 -4.95
C MET A 114 -0.69 24.55 -5.96
N LYS A 115 0.45 25.11 -5.55
CA LYS A 115 1.29 25.92 -6.45
C LYS A 115 2.00 25.09 -7.50
N THR A 116 2.44 23.88 -7.14
CA THR A 116 3.20 23.01 -8.04
C THR A 116 2.32 22.09 -8.87
N GLY A 117 1.04 21.95 -8.52
CA GLY A 117 0.17 20.93 -9.10
C GLY A 117 0.64 19.52 -8.75
N CYS A 118 1.42 19.34 -7.68
CA CYS A 118 1.82 18.03 -7.19
C CYS A 118 0.58 17.14 -7.00
N PHE A 119 0.70 15.87 -7.40
CA PHE A 119 -0.39 14.89 -7.35
C PHE A 119 -1.60 15.20 -8.25
N GLY A 120 -1.56 16.26 -9.06
CA GLY A 120 -2.52 16.47 -10.14
C GLY A 120 -2.34 15.40 -11.23
N SER A 121 -3.46 14.87 -11.74
CA SER A 121 -3.45 14.00 -12.91
C SER A 121 -3.04 14.81 -14.14
N ASN A 122 -2.00 14.36 -14.85
CA ASN A 122 -1.72 14.84 -16.20
C ASN A 122 -2.73 14.20 -17.18
N ASP A 123 -3.99 14.62 -17.14
CA ASP A 123 -5.03 14.13 -18.06
C ASP A 123 -4.90 14.70 -19.49
N ASN A 124 -3.75 15.30 -19.84
CA ASN A 124 -3.46 15.89 -21.15
C ASN A 124 -2.21 15.25 -21.80
N LYS A 125 -2.28 13.95 -22.10
CA LYS A 125 -1.43 13.29 -23.11
C LYS A 125 -2.23 12.34 -23.98
#